data_AF-A0A561V4D7-F1
#
_entry.id   AF-A0A561V4D7-F1
#
_cell.length_a   1.000
_cell.length_b   1.000
_cell.length_c   1.000
_cell.angle_alpha   90.00
_cell.angle_beta   90.00
_cell.angle_gamma   90.00
#
_symmetry.space_group_name_H-M   'P 1'
#
loop_
_entity.id
_entity.type
_entity.pdbx_description
1 polymer ?
#
loop_
_entity_poly.entity_id
_entity_poly.type
_entity_poly.pdbx_seq_one_letter_code
_entity_poly.pdbx_strand_id
1 'polypeptide(L)'
;MFVTVRQARAYASRRGRQPATSGANVLELVRVQHWLEHPARRKVPQGAVLEAWNFFEDLARGLDAVHRLPQQGAAHNSTYEKLFAGESDAWTTGEQRAVLELITAGVALWNACPVLVKPAR
;
A
#
# COMPACT_ATOMS: atom_id res chain seq x y z
N MET A 1 18.56 7.93 -15.83
CA MET A 1 17.25 8.21 -15.22
C MET A 1 16.20 8.11 -16.32
N PHE A 2 15.20 7.24 -16.17
CA PHE A 2 14.08 7.14 -17.13
C PHE A 2 12.95 8.04 -16.65
N VAL A 3 12.26 8.71 -17.57
CA VAL A 3 11.12 9.59 -17.24
C VAL A 3 9.77 8.94 -17.51
N THR A 4 9.76 7.77 -18.18
CA THR A 4 8.56 6.98 -18.40
C THR A 4 8.83 5.49 -18.25
N VAL A 5 7.81 4.73 -17.84
CA VAL A 5 7.85 3.25 -17.76
C VAL A 5 8.16 2.64 -19.13
N ARG A 6 7.66 3.22 -20.21
CA ARG A 6 7.93 2.76 -21.58
C ARG A 6 9.41 2.83 -21.95
N GLN A 7 10.10 3.92 -21.58
CA GLN A 7 11.55 4.05 -21.80
C GLN A 7 12.34 3.03 -20.98
N ALA A 8 11.97 2.83 -19.70
CA ALA A 8 12.61 1.85 -18.84
C ALA A 8 12.44 0.42 -19.38
N ARG A 9 11.23 0.06 -19.86
CA ARG A 9 10.95 -1.24 -20.48
C ARG A 9 11.76 -1.46 -21.76
N ALA A 10 11.76 -0.48 -22.67
CA ALA A 10 12.53 -0.56 -23.90
C ALA A 10 14.04 -0.71 -23.65
N TYR A 11 14.58 -0.02 -22.64
CA TYR A 11 15.97 -0.15 -22.23
C TYR A 11 16.28 -1.54 -21.66
N ALA A 12 15.41 -2.08 -20.81
CA ALA A 12 15.57 -3.41 -20.24
C ALA A 12 15.55 -4.49 -21.33
N SER A 13 14.57 -4.45 -22.24
CA SER A 13 14.46 -5.37 -23.37
C SER A 13 15.71 -5.37 -24.26
N ARG A 14 16.26 -4.20 -24.60
CA ARG A 14 17.48 -4.09 -25.41
C ARG A 14 18.72 -4.73 -24.77
N ARG A 15 18.71 -4.92 -23.45
CA ARG A 15 19.81 -5.50 -22.69
C ARG A 15 19.52 -6.94 -22.24
N GLY A 16 18.46 -7.56 -22.74
CA GLY A 16 18.03 -8.90 -22.32
C GLY A 16 17.63 -8.97 -20.84
N ARG A 17 17.30 -7.82 -20.22
CA ARG A 17 16.84 -7.75 -18.84
C ARG A 17 15.33 -7.64 -18.84
N GLN A 18 14.65 -8.42 -18.00
CA GLN A 18 13.23 -8.18 -17.74
C GLN A 18 13.10 -7.13 -16.64
N PRO A 19 12.18 -6.14 -16.79
CA PRO A 19 11.73 -5.36 -15.65
C PRO A 19 11.24 -6.32 -14.58
N ALA A 20 11.50 -6.05 -13.31
CA ALA A 20 10.93 -6.84 -12.23
C ALA A 20 9.40 -6.88 -12.42
N THR A 21 8.87 -8.05 -12.77
CA THR A 21 7.45 -8.37 -12.62
C THR A 21 7.13 -8.42 -11.13
N SER A 22 5.88 -8.19 -10.74
CA SER A 22 5.39 -8.33 -9.36
C SER A 22 5.86 -9.65 -8.73
N GLY A 23 7.03 -9.62 -8.12
CA GLY A 23 7.47 -10.54 -7.11
C GLY A 23 7.07 -9.98 -5.75
N ALA A 24 7.34 -10.73 -4.70
CA ALA A 24 7.06 -10.40 -3.29
C ALA A 24 7.59 -9.04 -2.77
N ASN A 25 8.19 -8.21 -3.63
CA ASN A 25 8.76 -6.89 -3.31
C ASN A 25 8.08 -5.75 -4.08
N VAL A 26 6.99 -6.00 -4.81
CA VAL A 26 6.19 -4.94 -5.44
C VAL A 26 4.95 -4.73 -4.60
N LEU A 27 4.80 -3.52 -4.05
CA LEU A 27 3.63 -3.14 -3.29
C LEU A 27 2.37 -3.27 -4.18
N GLU A 28 1.53 -4.27 -3.89
CA GLU A 28 0.33 -4.59 -4.68
C GLU A 28 -0.85 -3.66 -4.34
N LEU A 29 -0.65 -2.34 -4.41
CA LEU A 29 -1.69 -1.34 -4.10
C LEU A 29 -2.96 -1.53 -4.93
N VAL A 30 -2.87 -2.07 -6.15
CA VAL A 30 -4.03 -2.37 -6.99
C VAL A 30 -4.94 -3.41 -6.32
N ARG A 31 -4.38 -4.44 -5.68
CA ARG A 31 -5.17 -5.45 -4.95
C ARG A 31 -5.84 -4.86 -3.72
N VAL A 32 -5.14 -3.97 -3.03
CA VAL A 32 -5.66 -3.25 -1.87
C VAL A 32 -6.79 -2.30 -2.29
N GLN A 33 -6.60 -1.51 -3.34
CA GLN A 33 -7.62 -0.61 -3.90
C GLN A 33 -8.86 -1.38 -4.36
N HIS A 34 -8.67 -2.49 -5.08
CA HIS A 34 -9.77 -3.37 -5.43
C HIS A 34 -10.48 -3.85 -4.15
N TRP A 35 -9.78 -4.39 -3.15
CA TRP A 35 -10.44 -4.77 -1.89
C TRP A 35 -11.26 -3.63 -1.25
N LEU A 36 -10.74 -2.39 -1.23
CA LEU A 36 -11.42 -1.20 -0.67
C LEU A 36 -12.71 -0.81 -1.38
N GLU A 37 -12.92 -1.15 -2.65
CA GLU A 37 -14.18 -0.84 -3.34
C GLU A 37 -15.38 -1.54 -2.67
N HIS A 38 -15.18 -2.79 -2.22
CA HIS A 38 -16.23 -3.62 -1.62
C HIS A 38 -15.68 -4.54 -0.51
N PRO A 39 -15.19 -3.98 0.61
CA PRO A 39 -14.43 -4.73 1.62
C PRO A 39 -15.25 -5.79 2.37
N ALA A 40 -16.58 -5.64 2.43
CA ALA A 40 -17.49 -6.62 3.01
C ALA A 40 -17.78 -7.82 2.09
N ARG A 41 -17.48 -7.72 0.78
CA ARG A 41 -17.78 -8.75 -0.22
C ARG A 41 -16.54 -9.44 -0.78
N ARG A 42 -15.35 -9.00 -0.38
CA ARG A 42 -14.08 -9.44 -0.95
C ARG A 42 -13.20 -10.00 0.16
N LYS A 43 -12.54 -11.13 -0.13
CA LYS A 43 -11.53 -11.69 0.77
C LYS A 43 -10.39 -10.69 0.94
N VAL A 44 -9.92 -10.51 2.17
CA VAL A 44 -8.81 -9.62 2.49
C VAL A 44 -7.53 -10.17 1.83
N PRO A 45 -6.82 -9.39 0.99
CA PRO A 45 -5.53 -9.78 0.47
C PRO A 45 -4.45 -9.53 1.53
N GLN A 46 -4.42 -10.36 2.58
CA GLN A 46 -3.65 -10.16 3.83
C GLN A 46 -2.23 -9.62 3.62
N GLY A 47 -1.39 -10.30 2.83
CA GLY A 47 -0.02 -9.87 2.59
C GLY A 47 0.06 -8.48 1.96
N ALA A 48 -0.78 -8.20 0.96
CA ALA A 48 -0.82 -6.89 0.31
C ALA A 48 -1.33 -5.78 1.25
N VAL A 49 -2.29 -6.09 2.14
CA VAL A 49 -2.78 -5.15 3.15
C VAL A 49 -1.70 -4.84 4.20
N LEU A 50 -0.98 -5.87 4.66
CA LEU A 50 0.12 -5.71 5.61
C LEU A 50 1.28 -4.89 5.02
N GLU A 51 1.68 -5.20 3.79
CA GLU A 51 2.70 -4.40 3.07
C GLU A 51 2.26 -2.95 2.89
N ALA A 52 1.00 -2.71 2.51
CA ALA A 52 0.44 -1.36 2.38
C ALA A 52 0.40 -0.61 3.71
N TRP A 53 0.01 -1.28 4.80
CA TRP A 53 0.05 -0.71 6.15
C TRP A 53 1.47 -0.19 6.47
N ASN A 54 2.46 -1.08 6.40
CA ASN A 54 3.87 -0.73 6.70
C ASN A 54 4.35 0.42 5.82
N PHE A 55 4.08 0.34 4.52
CA PHE A 55 4.44 1.39 3.57
C PHE A 55 3.85 2.75 3.95
N PHE A 56 2.57 2.81 4.32
CA PHE A 56 1.92 4.09 4.65
C PHE A 56 2.44 4.68 5.95
N GLU A 57 2.75 3.86 6.95
CA GLU A 57 3.41 4.37 8.16
C GLU A 57 4.80 4.94 7.86
N ASP A 58 5.60 4.24 7.07
CA ASP A 58 6.94 4.70 6.68
C ASP A 58 6.88 5.94 5.80
N LEU A 59 5.90 6.03 4.90
CA LEU A 59 5.62 7.23 4.12
C LEU A 59 5.26 8.41 5.03
N ALA A 60 4.36 8.20 6.00
CA ALA A 60 3.95 9.24 6.92
C ALA A 60 5.11 9.71 7.80
N ARG A 61 5.96 8.80 8.29
CA ARG A 61 7.19 9.15 9.03
C ARG A 61 8.18 9.91 8.14
N GLY A 62 8.42 9.43 6.92
CA GLY A 62 9.35 10.04 5.97
C GLY A 62 8.95 11.45 5.51
N LEU A 63 7.65 11.75 5.54
CA LEU A 63 7.10 13.07 5.19
C LEU A 63 6.82 13.97 6.42
N ASP A 64 7.15 13.51 7.64
CA ASP A 64 6.75 14.16 8.89
C ASP A 64 5.23 14.47 8.96
N ALA A 65 4.44 13.54 8.41
CA ALA A 65 3.00 13.64 8.21
C ALA A 65 2.23 12.56 8.99
N VAL A 66 2.79 12.07 10.10
CA VAL A 66 2.18 11.01 10.93
C VAL A 66 0.76 11.39 11.39
N HIS A 67 0.51 12.67 11.64
CA HIS A 67 -0.81 13.21 11.98
C HIS A 67 -1.88 13.04 10.88
N ARG A 68 -1.49 12.67 9.66
CA ARG A 68 -2.41 12.40 8.54
C ARG A 68 -2.90 10.95 8.50
N LEU A 69 -2.30 10.06 9.29
CA LEU A 69 -2.83 8.73 9.56
C LEU A 69 -3.73 8.77 10.80
N PRO A 70 -4.71 7.85 10.92
CA PRO A 70 -5.54 7.78 12.11
C PRO A 70 -4.68 7.46 13.34
N GLN A 71 -5.14 7.94 14.51
CA GLN A 71 -4.52 7.56 15.77
C GLN A 71 -4.74 6.06 16.01
N GLN A 72 -3.65 5.31 16.03
CA GLN A 72 -3.70 3.87 16.20
C GLN A 72 -3.90 3.50 17.68
N GLY A 73 -4.63 2.41 17.91
CA GLY A 73 -4.98 1.92 19.24
C GLY A 73 -5.18 0.41 19.25
N ALA A 74 -5.80 -0.13 20.30
CA ALA A 74 -5.88 -1.59 20.52
C ALA A 74 -6.44 -2.38 19.31
N ALA A 75 -7.47 -1.86 18.64
CA ALA A 75 -8.01 -2.50 17.43
C ALA A 75 -7.01 -2.53 16.27
N HIS A 76 -6.17 -1.49 16.11
CA HIS A 76 -5.13 -1.45 15.08
C HIS A 76 -4.06 -2.49 15.37
N ASN A 77 -3.56 -2.53 16.61
CA ASN A 77 -2.53 -3.48 17.04
C ASN A 77 -3.00 -4.93 16.87
N SER A 78 -4.20 -5.26 17.37
CA SER A 78 -4.80 -6.59 17.21
C SER A 78 -4.94 -6.96 15.74
N THR A 79 -5.34 -6.00 14.89
CA THR A 79 -5.49 -6.31 13.48
C THR A 79 -4.15 -6.53 12.76
N TYR A 80 -3.13 -5.75 13.13
CA TYR A 80 -1.78 -5.93 12.61
C TYR A 80 -1.23 -7.34 12.94
N GLU A 81 -1.41 -7.79 14.19
CA GLU A 81 -1.03 -9.14 14.62
C GLU A 81 -1.79 -10.21 13.83
N LYS A 82 -3.11 -10.06 13.65
CA LYS A 82 -3.93 -11.01 12.86
C LYS A 82 -3.56 -11.01 11.38
N LEU A 83 -3.20 -9.87 10.80
CA LEU A 83 -2.67 -9.81 9.42
C LEU A 83 -1.38 -10.60 9.29
N PHE A 84 -0.49 -10.48 10.28
CA PHE A 84 0.77 -11.21 10.32
C PHE A 84 0.56 -12.72 10.51
N ALA A 85 -0.38 -13.12 11.38
CA ALA A 85 -0.71 -14.52 11.64
C ALA A 85 -1.56 -15.18 10.54
N GLY A 86 -2.08 -14.41 9.59
CA GLY A 86 -2.95 -14.91 8.54
C GLY A 86 -4.41 -15.14 8.97
N GLU A 87 -4.85 -14.46 10.02
CA GLU A 87 -6.15 -14.63 10.69
C GLU A 87 -7.18 -13.56 10.33
N SER A 88 -7.18 -13.06 9.08
CA SER A 88 -8.10 -11.97 8.67
C SER A 88 -9.59 -12.33 8.71
N ASP A 89 -9.92 -13.62 8.71
CA ASP A 89 -11.31 -14.09 8.71
C ASP A 89 -11.93 -13.99 10.12
N ALA A 90 -11.12 -13.74 11.15
CA ALA A 90 -11.52 -13.62 12.56
C ALA A 90 -11.57 -12.16 13.06
N TRP A 91 -11.78 -11.20 12.16
CA TRP A 91 -11.90 -9.80 12.53
C TRP A 91 -13.26 -9.47 13.13
N THR A 92 -13.22 -8.70 14.21
CA THR A 92 -14.35 -7.95 14.74
C THR A 92 -14.66 -6.76 13.82
N THR A 93 -15.85 -6.18 13.97
CA THR A 93 -16.23 -4.94 13.26
C THR A 93 -15.26 -3.79 13.57
N GLY A 94 -14.71 -3.73 14.79
CA GLY A 94 -13.74 -2.70 15.18
C GLY A 94 -12.39 -2.86 14.46
N GLU A 95 -11.90 -4.09 14.36
CA GLU A 95 -10.66 -4.44 13.65
C GLU A 95 -10.79 -4.18 12.14
N GLN A 96 -11.91 -4.60 11.55
CA GLN A 96 -12.20 -4.29 10.15
C GLN A 96 -12.22 -2.78 9.89
N ARG A 97 -12.86 -2.00 10.77
CA ARG A 97 -12.89 -0.54 10.66
C ARG A 97 -11.50 0.08 10.78
N ALA A 98 -10.69 -0.39 11.73
CA ALA A 98 -9.33 0.11 11.96
C ALA A 98 -8.44 -0.05 10.71
N VAL A 99 -8.46 -1.22 10.06
CA VAL A 99 -7.72 -1.43 8.80
C VAL A 99 -8.23 -0.51 7.71
N LEU A 100 -9.55 -0.44 7.52
CA LEU A 100 -10.14 0.37 6.45
C LEU A 100 -9.80 1.84 6.62
N GLU A 101 -9.86 2.35 7.86
CA GLU A 101 -9.50 3.72 8.20
C GLU A 101 -8.04 4.01 7.84
N LEU A 102 -7.10 3.18 8.32
CA LEU A 102 -5.67 3.39 8.09
C LEU A 102 -5.29 3.26 6.61
N ILE A 103 -5.78 2.22 5.93
CA ILE A 103 -5.47 2.01 4.50
C ILE A 103 -6.06 3.14 3.65
N THR A 104 -7.28 3.60 3.96
CA THR A 104 -7.90 4.72 3.24
C THR A 104 -7.11 6.02 3.44
N ALA A 105 -6.72 6.32 4.68
CA ALA A 105 -5.90 7.48 5.00
C ALA A 105 -4.51 7.41 4.32
N GLY A 106 -3.90 6.24 4.31
CA GLY A 106 -2.62 5.99 3.63
C GLY A 106 -2.71 6.20 2.11
N VAL A 107 -3.76 5.70 1.45
CA VAL A 107 -4.02 5.96 0.03
C VAL A 107 -4.22 7.45 -0.24
N ALA A 108 -4.95 8.15 0.62
CA ALA A 108 -5.14 9.60 0.49
C ALA A 108 -3.82 10.36 0.66
N LEU A 109 -2.97 9.96 1.62
CA LEU A 109 -1.64 10.53 1.82
C LEU A 109 -0.75 10.32 0.59
N TRP A 110 -0.72 9.09 0.06
CA TRP A 110 0.02 8.75 -1.15
C TRP A 110 -0.42 9.58 -2.36
N ASN A 111 -1.73 9.70 -2.58
CA ASN A 111 -2.27 10.50 -3.69
C ASN A 111 -2.01 12.01 -3.53
N ALA A 112 -1.83 12.50 -2.31
CA ALA A 112 -1.47 13.89 -2.03
C ALA A 112 0.03 14.17 -2.15
N CYS A 113 0.87 13.13 -2.31
CA CYS A 113 2.30 13.32 -2.51
C CYS A 113 2.54 13.96 -3.89
N PRO A 114 3.24 15.10 -3.97
CA PRO A 114 3.54 15.71 -5.25
C PRO A 114 4.45 14.77 -6.05
N VAL A 115 3.98 14.32 -7.21
CA VAL A 115 4.87 13.66 -8.18
C VAL A 115 5.83 14.73 -8.66
N LEU A 116 7.07 14.71 -8.16
CA LEU A 116 8.15 15.54 -8.69
C LEU A 116 8.48 15.06 -10.11
N VAL A 117 7.70 15.53 -11.09
CA VAL A 117 8.06 15.43 -12.49
C VAL A 117 9.21 16.42 -12.69
N LYS A 118 10.44 15.92 -12.85
CA LYS A 118 11.54 16.76 -13.32
C LYS A 118 11.09 17.44 -14.62
N PRO A 119 11.24 18.76 -14.77
CA PRO A 119 10.94 19.41 -16.04
C PRO A 119 11.76 18.75 -17.14
N ALA A 120 11.09 18.39 -18.23
CA ALA A 120 11.77 17.93 -19.43
C ALA A 120 12.69 19.08 -19.90
N ARG A 121 13.98 18.78 -20.05
CA ARG A 121 14.92 19.66 -20.75
C ARG A 121 14.66 19.58 -22.24
#